data_AF-A0AAU4DRP0-F1
#
_entry.id   AF-A0AAU4DRP0-F1
#
_cell.length_a   1.000
_cell.length_b   1.000
_cell.length_c   1.000
_cell.angle_alpha   90.00
_cell.angle_beta   90.00
_cell.angle_gamma   90.00
#
_symmetry.space_group_name_H-M   'P 1'
#
loop_
_entity.id
_entity.type
_entity.pdbx_description
1 polymer ?
#
loop_
_entity_poly.entity_id
_entity_poly.type
_entity_poly.pdbx_seq_one_letter_code
_entity_poly.pdbx_strand_id
1 'polypeptide(L)'
;MNLFAFVGAAAAMAVALLGLAVGHRFRAVPEEGAEPADPHPVLSTIGSGLLSGFVLLTGFLVATGWAARTTHVLPPVGLYAADICAGIAVLLYPSLAGLPVTARHVTAVSFFGALVGYTLAAAIQLRP
;
A
#
# COMPACT_ATOMS: atom_id res chain seq x y z
N MET A 1 -3.00 -22.95 7.77
CA MET A 1 -3.31 -21.60 7.21
C MET A 1 -2.38 -20.58 7.85
N ASN A 2 -1.77 -19.72 7.04
CA ASN A 2 -0.74 -18.79 7.51
C ASN A 2 -1.39 -17.53 8.12
N LEU A 3 -1.63 -17.57 9.43
CA LEU A 3 -2.38 -16.52 10.16
C LEU A 3 -1.76 -15.13 10.00
N PHE A 4 -0.43 -15.03 9.94
CA PHE A 4 0.29 -13.78 9.75
C PHE A 4 -0.04 -13.09 8.43
N ALA A 5 -0.21 -13.86 7.34
CA ALA A 5 -0.56 -13.30 6.04
C ALA A 5 -1.98 -12.70 6.03
N PHE A 6 -2.93 -13.37 6.71
CA PHE A 6 -4.29 -12.87 6.85
C PHE A 6 -4.36 -11.62 7.75
N VAL A 7 -3.61 -11.59 8.85
CA VAL A 7 -3.53 -10.42 9.73
C VAL A 7 -2.92 -9.23 8.98
N GLY A 8 -1.84 -9.46 8.22
CA GLY A 8 -1.21 -8.41 7.39
C GLY A 8 -2.17 -7.85 6.34
N ALA A 9 -2.88 -8.72 5.61
CA ALA A 9 -3.90 -8.32 4.65
C ALA A 9 -5.03 -7.50 5.31
N ALA A 10 -5.58 -7.97 6.43
CA ALA A 10 -6.63 -7.26 7.15
C ALA A 10 -6.18 -5.90 7.68
N ALA A 11 -4.95 -5.81 8.22
CA ALA A 11 -4.38 -4.55 8.70
C ALA A 11 -4.18 -3.55 7.56
N ALA A 12 -3.63 -3.98 6.42
CA ALA A 12 -3.43 -3.11 5.26
C ALA A 12 -4.76 -2.66 4.63
N MET A 13 -5.76 -3.54 4.56
CA MET A 13 -7.13 -3.18 4.19
C MET A 13 -7.69 -2.08 5.10
N ALA A 14 -7.56 -2.26 6.41
CA ALA A 14 -8.04 -1.28 7.38
C ALA A 14 -7.35 0.07 7.19
N VAL A 15 -6.03 0.11 7.00
CA VAL A 15 -5.28 1.35 6.74
C VAL A 15 -5.77 2.03 5.47
N ALA A 16 -5.94 1.31 4.36
CA ALA A 16 -6.40 1.88 3.10
C ALA A 16 -7.83 2.44 3.20
N LEU A 17 -8.73 1.70 3.85
CA LEU A 17 -10.12 2.12 4.04
C LEU A 17 -10.25 3.30 5.01
N LEU A 18 -9.50 3.29 6.10
CA LEU A 18 -9.45 4.41 7.04
C LEU A 18 -8.88 5.66 6.35
N GLY A 19 -7.80 5.52 5.60
CA GLY A 19 -7.24 6.61 4.80
C GLY A 19 -8.27 7.20 3.84
N LEU A 20 -8.98 6.34 3.09
CA LEU A 20 -10.03 6.76 2.17
C LEU A 20 -11.20 7.47 2.89
N ALA A 21 -11.68 6.91 4.00
CA ALA A 21 -12.77 7.49 4.78
C ALA A 21 -12.38 8.85 5.39
N VAL A 22 -11.16 8.96 5.92
CA VAL A 22 -10.60 10.19 6.47
C VAL A 22 -10.43 11.25 5.37
N GLY A 23 -9.84 10.88 4.23
CA GLY A 23 -9.66 11.77 3.10
C GLY A 23 -10.99 12.30 2.56
N HIS A 24 -12.02 11.45 2.51
CA HIS A 24 -13.37 11.88 2.13
C HIS A 24 -13.99 12.83 3.15
N ARG A 25 -13.81 12.60 4.46
CA ARG A 25 -14.36 13.46 5.51
C ARG A 25 -13.79 14.88 5.48
N PHE A 26 -12.51 15.02 5.14
CA PHE A 26 -11.84 16.32 5.05
C PHE A 26 -11.96 16.99 3.68
N ARG A 27 -12.66 16.36 2.73
CA ARG A 27 -12.85 16.94 1.41
C ARG A 27 -13.80 18.13 1.49
N ALA A 28 -13.36 19.28 0.99
CA ALA A 28 -14.22 20.44 0.83
C ALA A 28 -15.39 20.08 -0.09
N VAL A 29 -16.59 20.56 0.24
CA VAL A 29 -17.77 20.43 -0.62
C VAL A 29 -17.46 21.18 -1.91
N PRO A 30 -17.49 20.52 -3.09
CA PRO A 30 -17.31 21.21 -4.36
C PRO A 30 -18.41 22.27 -4.50
N GLU A 31 -18.06 23.49 -4.91
CA GLU A 31 -19.08 24.50 -5.23
C GLU A 31 -19.99 23.97 -6.35
N GLU A 32 -21.31 24.19 -6.23
CA GLU A 32 -22.30 23.71 -7.20
C GLU A 32 -21.94 24.21 -8.61
N GLY A 33 -21.58 23.29 -9.51
CA GLY A 33 -21.20 23.58 -10.89
C GLY A 33 -19.70 23.55 -11.19
N ALA A 34 -18.84 23.32 -10.20
CA ALA A 34 -17.41 23.09 -10.45
C ALA A 34 -17.19 21.71 -11.10
N GLU A 35 -16.48 21.67 -12.24
CA GLU A 35 -16.03 20.41 -12.83
C GLU A 35 -15.19 19.61 -11.81
N PRO A 36 -15.30 18.26 -11.78
CA PRO A 36 -14.41 17.44 -10.97
C PRO A 36 -12.97 17.80 -11.34
N ALA A 37 -12.22 18.35 -10.38
CA ALA A 37 -10.82 18.68 -10.63
C ALA A 37 -10.09 17.41 -11.06
N ASP A 38 -9.62 17.39 -12.30
CA ASP A 38 -8.82 16.28 -12.81
C ASP A 38 -7.61 16.07 -11.88
N PRO A 39 -7.25 14.83 -11.52
CA PRO A 39 -6.09 14.57 -10.71
C PRO A 39 -4.86 15.19 -11.39
N HIS A 40 -4.19 16.11 -10.68
CA HIS A 40 -3.00 16.77 -11.21
C HIS A 40 -2.01 15.71 -11.72
N PRO A 41 -1.44 15.81 -12.93
CA PRO A 41 -0.61 14.77 -13.55
C PRO A 41 0.51 14.24 -12.65
N VAL A 42 1.08 15.14 -11.83
CA VAL A 42 2.09 14.84 -10.81
C VAL A 42 1.63 13.79 -9.80
N LEU A 43 0.36 13.79 -9.40
CA LEU A 43 -0.19 12.76 -8.50
C LEU A 43 -0.13 11.38 -9.14
N SER A 44 -0.48 11.26 -10.43
CA SER A 44 -0.38 9.99 -11.16
C SER A 44 1.07 9.48 -11.24
N THR A 45 2.02 10.37 -11.49
CA THR A 45 3.46 10.03 -11.47
C THR A 45 3.93 9.59 -10.09
N ILE A 46 3.49 10.27 -9.02
CA ILE A 46 3.81 9.90 -7.64
C ILE A 46 3.23 8.52 -7.32
N GLY A 47 1.97 8.25 -7.68
CA GLY A 47 1.32 6.96 -7.43
C GLY A 47 2.04 5.80 -8.12
N SER A 48 2.40 5.97 -9.40
CA SER A 48 3.14 4.96 -10.15
C SER A 48 4.57 4.76 -9.63
N GLY A 49 5.25 5.85 -9.23
CA GLY A 49 6.57 5.79 -8.60
C GLY A 49 6.55 5.08 -7.25
N LEU A 50 5.59 5.39 -6.39
CA LEU A 50 5.41 4.75 -5.08
C LEU A 50 5.12 3.25 -5.23
N LEU A 51 4.21 2.90 -6.14
CA LEU A 51 3.87 1.49 -6.41
C LEU A 51 5.09 0.72 -6.93
N SER A 52 5.80 1.28 -7.92
CA SER A 52 7.00 0.66 -8.49
C SER A 52 8.09 0.47 -7.44
N GLY A 53 8.37 1.52 -6.65
CA GLY A 53 9.34 1.47 -5.56
C GLY A 53 8.99 0.41 -4.52
N PHE A 54 7.71 0.34 -4.11
CA PHE A 54 7.22 -0.71 -3.22
C PHE A 54 7.45 -2.11 -3.82
N VAL A 55 7.00 -2.35 -5.06
CA VAL A 55 7.14 -3.67 -5.71
C VAL A 55 8.61 -4.11 -5.82
N LEU A 56 9.50 -3.20 -6.19
CA LEU A 56 10.93 -3.48 -6.29
C LEU A 56 11.54 -3.80 -4.92
N LEU A 57 11.20 -3.01 -3.90
CA LEU A 57 11.76 -3.16 -2.58
C LEU A 57 11.24 -4.41 -1.86
N THR A 58 9.93 -4.67 -1.92
CA THR A 58 9.33 -5.92 -1.43
C THR A 58 9.89 -7.12 -2.19
N GLY A 59 10.01 -7.04 -3.52
CA GLY A 59 10.59 -8.11 -4.34
C GLY A 59 12.04 -8.42 -3.95
N PHE A 60 12.85 -7.38 -3.70
CA PHE A 60 14.20 -7.54 -3.19
C PHE A 60 14.23 -8.22 -1.80
N LEU A 61 13.36 -7.82 -0.88
CA LEU A 61 13.26 -8.43 0.46
C LEU A 61 12.82 -9.90 0.41
N VAL A 62 11.90 -10.25 -0.48
CA VAL A 62 11.48 -11.64 -0.72
C VAL A 62 12.65 -12.47 -1.25
N ALA A 63 13.35 -11.97 -2.28
CA ALA A 63 14.47 -12.67 -2.89
C ALA A 63 15.65 -12.85 -1.91
N THR A 64 16.00 -11.79 -1.18
CA THR A 64 17.09 -11.82 -0.20
C THR A 64 16.72 -12.62 1.05
N GLY A 65 15.48 -12.57 1.52
CA GLY A 65 14.99 -13.41 2.61
C GLY A 65 15.06 -14.90 2.28
N TRP A 66 14.72 -15.27 1.03
CA TRP A 66 14.92 -16.64 0.56
C TRP A 66 16.41 -17.01 0.52
N ALA A 67 17.24 -16.18 -0.09
CA ALA A 67 18.68 -16.44 -0.21
C ALA A 67 19.38 -16.54 1.16
N ALA A 68 18.92 -15.79 2.16
CA ALA A 68 19.46 -15.81 3.52
C ALA A 68 19.40 -17.20 4.17
N ARG A 69 18.49 -18.09 3.72
CA ARG A 69 18.40 -19.47 4.22
C ARG A 69 19.60 -20.35 3.84
N THR A 70 20.32 -20.00 2.78
CA THR A 70 21.51 -20.73 2.33
C THR A 70 22.79 -19.95 2.56
N THR A 71 22.74 -18.61 2.49
CA THR A 71 23.93 -17.75 2.62
C THR A 71 24.16 -17.26 4.06
N HIS A 72 23.16 -17.36 4.94
CA HIS A 72 23.16 -16.77 6.29
C HIS A 72 23.37 -15.24 6.33
N VAL A 73 23.28 -14.56 5.19
CA VAL A 73 23.37 -13.09 5.10
C VAL A 73 21.95 -12.51 5.14
N LEU A 74 21.63 -11.80 6.22
CA LEU A 74 20.32 -11.16 6.36
C LEU A 74 20.28 -9.80 5.65
N PRO A 75 19.15 -9.45 5.02
CA PRO A 75 18.93 -8.09 4.55
C PRO A 75 18.89 -7.10 5.72
N PRO A 76 19.38 -5.86 5.53
CA PRO A 76 19.37 -4.82 6.56
C PRO A 76 17.97 -4.53 7.09
N VAL A 77 17.82 -4.40 8.42
CA VAL A 77 16.54 -4.09 9.07
C VAL A 77 15.93 -2.78 8.54
N GLY A 78 16.77 -1.82 8.18
CA GLY A 78 16.33 -0.55 7.58
C GLY A 78 15.53 -0.71 6.28
N LEU A 79 15.79 -1.78 5.50
CA LEU A 79 15.02 -2.04 4.28
C LEU A 79 13.59 -2.49 4.59
N TYR A 80 13.38 -3.30 5.63
CA TYR A 80 12.02 -3.66 6.06
C TYR A 80 11.22 -2.45 6.52
N ALA A 81 11.86 -1.52 7.25
CA ALA A 81 11.23 -0.27 7.63
C ALA A 81 10.86 0.59 6.40
N ALA A 82 11.76 0.67 5.42
CA ALA A 82 11.49 1.36 4.16
C ALA A 82 10.32 0.72 3.38
N ASP A 83 10.23 -0.61 3.38
CA ASP A 83 9.14 -1.37 2.73
C ASP A 83 7.78 -1.09 3.38
N ILE A 84 7.73 -1.08 4.70
CA ILE A 84 6.52 -0.75 5.45
C ILE A 84 6.10 0.69 5.15
N CYS A 85 7.04 1.64 5.17
CA CYS A 85 6.76 3.03 4.83
C CYS A 85 6.25 3.19 3.38
N ALA A 86 6.88 2.51 2.42
CA ALA A 86 6.44 2.51 1.02
C ALA A 86 5.04 1.90 0.88
N GLY A 87 4.79 0.77 1.54
CA GLY A 87 3.47 0.13 1.58
C GLY A 87 2.40 1.06 2.14
N ILE A 88 2.65 1.73 3.27
CA ILE A 88 1.72 2.71 3.84
C ILE A 88 1.46 3.86 2.86
N ALA A 89 2.49 4.42 2.23
CA ALA A 89 2.32 5.49 1.25
C ALA A 89 1.44 5.06 0.07
N VAL A 90 1.66 3.83 -0.42
CA VAL A 90 0.86 3.22 -1.48
C VAL A 90 -0.60 3.00 -1.06
N LEU A 91 -0.84 2.54 0.17
CA LEU A 91 -2.20 2.34 0.71
C LEU A 91 -2.97 3.66 0.90
N LEU A 92 -2.27 4.76 1.20
CA LEU A 92 -2.87 6.08 1.38
C LEU A 92 -3.06 6.84 0.06
N TYR A 93 -2.33 6.47 -1.00
CA TYR A 93 -2.43 7.13 -2.30
C TYR A 93 -3.87 7.26 -2.84
N PRO A 94 -4.75 6.24 -2.77
CA PRO A 94 -6.14 6.37 -3.21
C PRO A 94 -6.91 7.53 -2.53
N SER A 95 -6.63 7.78 -1.25
CA SER A 95 -7.23 8.87 -0.49
C SER A 95 -6.70 10.24 -0.95
N LEU A 96 -5.40 10.32 -1.25
CA LEU A 96 -4.73 11.53 -1.75
C LEU A 96 -5.13 11.86 -3.19
N ALA A 97 -5.33 10.83 -4.02
CA ALA A 97 -5.85 10.97 -5.39
C ALA A 97 -7.32 11.40 -5.41
N GLY A 98 -8.00 11.44 -4.26
CA GLY A 98 -9.36 11.92 -4.14
C GLY A 98 -10.38 10.95 -4.75
N LEU A 99 -10.19 9.64 -4.61
CA LEU A 99 -11.20 8.67 -5.04
C LEU A 99 -12.51 8.85 -4.25
N PRO A 100 -13.68 8.82 -4.92
CA PRO A 100 -14.96 8.95 -4.23
C PRO A 100 -15.30 7.65 -3.47
N VAL A 101 -15.96 7.80 -2.32
CA VAL A 101 -16.39 6.66 -1.48
C VAL A 101 -17.66 6.05 -2.07
N THR A 102 -17.49 5.26 -3.13
CA THR A 102 -18.55 4.43 -3.71
C THR A 102 -18.24 2.96 -3.49
N ALA A 103 -19.27 2.10 -3.53
CA ALA A 103 -19.10 0.66 -3.30
C ALA A 103 -18.02 0.03 -4.20
N ARG A 104 -17.91 0.49 -5.46
CA ARG A 104 -16.90 0.05 -6.43
C ARG A 104 -15.48 0.42 -6.02
N HIS A 105 -15.25 1.66 -5.57
CA HIS A 105 -13.92 2.09 -5.15
C HIS A 105 -13.53 1.45 -3.83
N VAL A 106 -14.47 1.33 -2.88
CA VAL A 106 -14.25 0.64 -1.60
C VAL A 106 -13.82 -0.81 -1.82
N THR A 107 -14.49 -1.55 -2.71
CA THR A 107 -14.09 -2.92 -3.05
C THR A 107 -12.71 -2.97 -3.71
N ALA A 108 -12.43 -2.08 -4.67
CA ALA A 108 -11.11 -2.02 -5.33
C ALA A 108 -9.97 -1.72 -4.33
N VAL A 109 -10.14 -0.70 -3.47
CA VAL A 109 -9.18 -0.33 -2.43
C VAL A 109 -8.98 -1.46 -1.41
N SER A 110 -10.04 -2.19 -1.08
CA SER A 110 -9.97 -3.35 -0.19
C SER A 110 -9.11 -4.47 -0.77
N PHE A 111 -9.35 -4.87 -2.02
CA PHE A 111 -8.53 -5.92 -2.66
C PHE A 111 -7.08 -5.49 -2.84
N PHE A 112 -6.87 -4.22 -3.19
CA PHE A 112 -5.54 -3.64 -3.29
C PHE A 112 -4.82 -3.68 -1.93
N GLY A 113 -5.47 -3.25 -0.86
CA GLY A 113 -4.93 -3.30 0.49
C GLY A 113 -4.62 -4.73 0.95
N ALA A 114 -5.52 -5.68 0.65
CA ALA A 114 -5.31 -7.09 0.96
C ALA A 114 -4.04 -7.64 0.28
N LEU A 115 -3.82 -7.30 -1.00
CA LEU A 115 -2.65 -7.72 -1.76
C LEU A 115 -1.36 -7.16 -1.17
N VAL A 116 -1.31 -5.85 -0.91
CA VAL A 116 -0.15 -5.17 -0.29
C VAL A 116 0.18 -5.76 1.08
N GLY A 117 -0.84 -5.96 1.92
CA GLY A 117 -0.66 -6.54 3.26
C GLY A 117 -0.18 -7.99 3.22
N TYR A 118 -0.67 -8.77 2.24
CA TYR A 118 -0.21 -10.14 2.02
C TYR A 118 1.27 -10.18 1.62
N THR A 119 1.71 -9.33 0.68
CA THR A 119 3.09 -9.33 0.19
C THR A 119 4.08 -8.85 1.26
N LEU A 120 3.72 -7.83 2.04
CA LEU A 120 4.49 -7.39 3.21
C LEU A 120 4.66 -8.52 4.23
N ALA A 121 3.55 -9.18 4.60
CA ALA A 121 3.60 -10.28 5.55
C ALA A 121 4.44 -11.45 5.03
N ALA A 122 4.39 -11.74 3.72
CA ALA A 122 5.23 -12.76 3.11
C ALA A 122 6.73 -12.40 3.15
N ALA A 123 7.08 -11.15 2.83
CA ALA A 123 8.47 -10.68 2.89
C ALA A 123 9.07 -10.78 4.30
N ILE A 124 8.28 -10.43 5.33
CA ILE A 124 8.70 -10.52 6.73
C ILE A 124 8.89 -11.98 7.16
N GLN A 125 7.99 -12.88 6.77
CA GLN A 125 8.06 -14.29 7.16
C GLN A 125 9.20 -15.06 6.49
N LEU A 126 9.69 -14.58 5.35
CA LEU A 126 10.85 -15.18 4.70
C LEU A 126 12.15 -14.90 5.44
N ARG A 127 12.17 -13.93 6.36
CA ARG A 127 13.31 -13.70 7.26
C ARG A 127 13.53 -14.93 8.14
N PRO A 128 14.73 -15.56 8.09
CA PRO A 128 15.06 -16.74 8.88
C PRO A 128 15.18 -16.44 10.37
#